data_AF-W6KFA4-F1
#
_entry.id   AF-W6KFA4-F1
#
_cell.length_a   1.000
_cell.length_b   1.000
_cell.length_c   1.000
_cell.angle_alpha   90.00
_cell.angle_beta   90.00
_cell.angle_gamma   90.00
#
_symmetry.space_group_name_H-M   'P 1'
#
loop_
_entity.id
_entity.type
_entity.pdbx_description
1 polymer ?
#
loop_
_entity_poly.entity_id
_entity_poly.type
_entity_poly.pdbx_seq_one_letter_code
_entity_poly.pdbx_strand_id
1 'polypeptide(L)'
;MFVRSTEPRVVIFVMSDRIDETLCYSVGSAHLSGLPVVVAGYRMPYRGFLSKFEFMVRAIENAGLSEEDVIIVLDSDTIFTGVGINPFLDRFIAESPATPGELDALAVRQGRAMAPFVATGEIACFAPNVFDNFTMCRPGFKDLYTKVRKYAAAHPEHNILLPSNLSPQHHLNSGSVIARAWAYKEFL
;
A
#
# COMPACT_ATOMS: atom_id res chain seq x y z
N MET A 1 5.93 -11.94 14.17
CA MET A 1 7.11 -11.05 14.35
C MET A 1 6.64 -9.66 13.96
N PHE A 2 6.84 -8.66 14.81
CA PHE A 2 6.23 -7.34 14.64
C PHE A 2 7.29 -6.24 14.73
N VAL A 3 7.15 -5.20 13.91
CA VAL A 3 7.94 -3.96 14.01
C VAL A 3 7.50 -3.19 15.27
N ARG A 4 6.20 -3.22 15.58
CA ARG A 4 5.62 -2.75 16.85
C ARG A 4 4.71 -3.81 17.43
N SER A 5 4.96 -4.21 18.67
CA SER A 5 4.19 -5.23 19.37
C SER A 5 3.06 -4.68 20.23
N THR A 6 3.01 -3.36 20.45
CA THR A 6 1.91 -2.65 21.13
C THR A 6 0.89 -2.18 20.12
N GLU A 7 -0.38 -2.12 20.51
CA GLU A 7 -1.46 -1.67 19.61
C GLU A 7 -1.30 -0.19 19.19
N PRO A 8 -1.52 0.14 17.90
CA PRO A 8 -1.73 -0.81 16.80
C PRO A 8 -0.42 -1.52 16.43
N ARG A 9 -0.48 -2.85 16.28
CA ARG A 9 0.69 -3.65 15.91
C ARG A 9 1.05 -3.40 14.46
N VAL A 10 2.34 -3.52 14.14
CA VAL A 10 2.84 -3.32 12.77
C VAL A 10 3.57 -4.57 12.28
N VAL A 11 3.15 -5.12 11.14
CA VAL A 11 3.82 -6.25 10.47
C VAL A 11 4.28 -5.86 9.08
N ILE A 12 5.50 -6.24 8.72
CA ILE A 12 5.99 -6.18 7.35
C ILE A 12 5.91 -7.59 6.75
N PHE A 13 5.16 -7.71 5.66
CA PHE A 13 5.11 -8.92 4.85
C PHE A 13 5.89 -8.74 3.54
N VAL A 14 6.78 -9.69 3.26
CA VAL A 14 7.45 -9.82 1.96
C VAL A 14 6.79 -10.98 1.21
N MET A 15 6.27 -10.71 0.01
CA MET A 15 5.52 -11.68 -0.78
C MET A 15 6.46 -12.54 -1.61
N SER A 16 6.45 -13.86 -1.41
CA SER A 16 7.11 -14.80 -2.31
C SER A 16 6.56 -16.21 -2.15
N ASP A 17 6.40 -16.93 -3.26
CA ASP A 17 6.02 -18.34 -3.29
C ASP A 17 7.21 -19.30 -3.09
N ARG A 18 8.43 -18.80 -3.28
CA ARG A 18 9.66 -19.59 -3.35
C ARG A 18 10.82 -18.91 -2.63
N ILE A 19 11.89 -19.66 -2.40
CA ILE A 19 13.17 -19.10 -1.96
C ILE A 19 14.06 -18.97 -3.20
N ASP A 20 14.42 -17.74 -3.53
CA ASP A 20 15.34 -17.38 -4.60
C ASP A 20 16.27 -16.23 -4.16
N GLU A 21 17.20 -15.84 -5.04
CA GLU A 21 18.17 -14.78 -4.74
C GLU A 21 17.49 -13.46 -4.39
N THR A 22 16.42 -13.11 -5.10
CA THR A 22 15.63 -11.90 -4.90
C THR A 22 15.07 -11.84 -3.47
N LEU A 23 14.39 -12.91 -3.03
CA LEU A 23 13.91 -13.01 -1.65
C LEU A 23 15.05 -12.97 -0.63
N CYS A 24 16.16 -13.66 -0.91
CA CYS A 24 17.32 -13.69 -0.02
C CYS A 24 17.92 -12.29 0.18
N TYR A 25 18.07 -11.50 -0.89
CA TYR A 25 18.55 -10.12 -0.79
C TYR A 25 17.56 -9.22 -0.04
N SER A 26 16.26 -9.37 -0.28
CA SER A 26 15.23 -8.60 0.41
C SER A 26 15.23 -8.87 1.92
N VAL A 27 15.09 -10.14 2.33
CA VAL A 27 15.07 -10.53 3.75
C VAL A 27 16.43 -10.25 4.41
N GLY A 28 17.54 -10.45 3.69
CA GLY A 28 18.88 -10.11 4.17
C GLY A 28 19.05 -8.62 4.45
N SER A 29 18.60 -7.75 3.53
CA SER A 29 18.63 -6.30 3.73
C SER A 29 17.71 -5.83 4.86
N ALA A 30 16.54 -6.47 5.05
CA ALA A 30 15.68 -6.21 6.20
C ALA A 30 16.37 -6.55 7.52
N HIS A 31 17.02 -7.72 7.59
CA HIS A 31 17.77 -8.14 8.78
C HIS A 31 18.89 -7.17 9.12
N LEU A 32 19.70 -6.75 8.13
CA LEU A 32 20.76 -5.76 8.30
C LEU A 32 20.22 -4.38 8.72
N SER A 33 18.98 -4.07 8.34
CA SER A 33 18.28 -2.83 8.72
C SER A 33 17.59 -2.92 10.08
N GLY A 34 17.67 -4.05 10.79
CA GLY A 34 16.97 -4.28 12.05
C GLY A 34 15.44 -4.36 11.91
N LEU A 35 14.94 -4.69 10.72
CA LEU A 35 13.51 -4.74 10.42
C LEU A 35 13.00 -6.18 10.42
N PRO A 36 12.10 -6.54 11.35
CA PRO A 36 11.46 -7.84 11.31
C PRO A 36 10.48 -7.93 10.13
N VAL A 37 10.68 -8.93 9.27
CA VAL A 37 9.80 -9.24 8.13
C VAL A 37 9.27 -10.68 8.15
N VAL A 38 8.04 -10.87 7.72
CA VAL A 38 7.43 -12.20 7.55
C VAL A 38 7.31 -12.49 6.06
N VAL A 39 7.84 -13.62 5.60
CA VAL A 39 7.62 -14.07 4.22
C VAL A 39 6.24 -14.71 4.14
N ALA A 40 5.37 -14.18 3.28
CA ALA A 40 4.04 -14.73 3.04
C ALA A 40 3.94 -15.29 1.62
N GLY A 41 3.24 -16.41 1.47
CA GLY A 41 3.08 -17.12 0.20
C GLY A 41 3.97 -18.33 0.00
N TYR A 42 4.97 -18.59 0.87
CA TYR A 42 5.92 -19.68 0.67
C TYR A 42 5.21 -21.03 0.52
N ARG A 43 5.51 -21.73 -0.59
CA ARG A 43 4.88 -23.00 -1.00
C ARG A 43 3.37 -22.93 -1.30
N MET A 44 2.79 -21.74 -1.37
CA MET A 44 1.44 -21.57 -1.90
C MET A 44 1.48 -21.56 -3.43
N PRO A 45 0.42 -22.03 -4.12
CA PRO A 45 0.36 -21.98 -5.58
C PRO A 45 0.45 -20.55 -6.11
N TYR A 46 1.41 -20.29 -6.99
CA TYR A 46 1.54 -19.02 -7.69
C TYR A 46 0.86 -19.08 -9.06
N ARG A 47 -0.10 -18.18 -9.27
CA ARG A 47 -0.91 -18.06 -10.49
C ARG A 47 -0.78 -16.67 -11.11
N GLY A 48 0.40 -16.06 -10.96
CA GLY A 48 0.69 -14.69 -11.39
C GLY A 48 0.55 -13.68 -10.25
N PHE A 49 0.75 -12.40 -10.57
CA PHE A 49 0.84 -11.31 -9.59
C PHE A 49 -0.37 -11.20 -8.64
N LEU A 50 -1.57 -11.61 -9.08
CA LEU A 50 -2.79 -11.62 -8.25
C LEU A 50 -2.73 -12.61 -7.09
N SER A 51 -1.88 -13.64 -7.13
CA SER A 51 -1.67 -14.56 -6.00
C SER A 51 -1.26 -13.84 -4.72
N LYS A 52 -0.64 -12.65 -4.85
CA LYS A 52 -0.33 -11.75 -3.73
C LYS A 52 -1.54 -11.47 -2.83
N PHE A 53 -2.73 -11.30 -3.41
CA PHE A 53 -3.93 -11.03 -2.64
C PHE A 53 -4.34 -12.23 -1.78
N GLU A 54 -4.28 -13.45 -2.33
CA GLU A 54 -4.54 -14.67 -1.56
C GLU A 54 -3.49 -14.86 -0.45
N PHE A 55 -2.21 -14.60 -0.75
CA PHE A 55 -1.13 -14.69 0.23
C PHE A 55 -1.39 -13.73 1.39
N MET A 56 -1.84 -12.51 1.08
CA MET A 56 -2.12 -11.47 2.06
C MET A 56 -3.32 -11.79 2.95
N VAL A 57 -4.44 -12.26 2.40
CA VAL A 57 -5.61 -12.66 3.21
C VAL A 57 -5.20 -13.67 4.25
N ARG A 58 -4.52 -14.74 3.82
CA ARG A 58 -4.06 -15.80 4.72
C ARG A 58 -3.03 -15.28 5.72
N ALA A 59 -2.14 -14.38 5.32
CA ALA A 59 -1.13 -13.82 6.22
C ALA A 59 -1.75 -12.97 7.33
N ILE A 60 -2.75 -12.13 6.99
CA ILE A 60 -3.50 -11.31 7.95
C ILE A 60 -4.27 -12.20 8.93
N GLU A 61 -4.94 -13.24 8.43
CA GLU A 61 -5.68 -14.21 9.26
C GLU A 61 -4.74 -14.99 10.20
N ASN A 62 -3.65 -15.54 9.67
CA ASN A 62 -2.69 -16.33 10.45
C ASN A 62 -1.97 -15.49 11.52
N ALA A 63 -1.72 -14.21 11.24
CA ALA A 63 -1.13 -13.29 12.22
C ALA A 63 -2.16 -12.78 13.25
N GLY A 64 -3.45 -13.09 13.07
CA GLY A 64 -4.53 -12.68 13.96
C GLY A 64 -4.62 -11.16 14.07
N LEU A 65 -4.47 -10.44 12.95
CA LEU A 65 -4.45 -8.98 12.95
C LEU A 65 -5.85 -8.39 13.20
N SER A 66 -5.91 -7.45 14.14
CA SER A 66 -7.08 -6.62 14.44
C SER A 66 -7.27 -5.57 13.35
N GLU A 67 -8.45 -4.95 13.29
CA GLU A 67 -8.77 -3.95 12.25
C GLU A 67 -7.77 -2.79 12.21
N GLU A 68 -7.40 -2.27 13.38
CA GLU A 68 -6.50 -1.13 13.54
C GLU A 68 -5.03 -1.45 13.29
N ASP A 69 -4.64 -2.73 13.25
CA ASP A 69 -3.26 -3.11 13.01
C ASP A 69 -2.81 -2.64 11.63
N VAL A 70 -1.52 -2.39 11.50
CA VAL A 70 -0.91 -1.90 10.27
C VAL A 70 -0.14 -3.02 9.59
N ILE A 71 -0.34 -3.14 8.29
CA ILE A 71 0.42 -4.02 7.43
C ILE A 71 1.24 -3.20 6.44
N ILE A 72 2.48 -3.61 6.24
CA ILE A 72 3.30 -3.19 5.11
C ILE A 72 3.48 -4.40 4.22
N VAL A 73 3.14 -4.27 2.95
CA VAL A 73 3.16 -5.35 1.95
C VAL A 73 4.18 -4.99 0.89
N LEU A 74 5.19 -5.84 0.73
CA LEU A 74 6.30 -5.63 -0.19
C LEU A 74 6.47 -6.83 -1.12
N ASP A 75 6.79 -6.57 -2.37
CA ASP A 75 7.27 -7.59 -3.31
C ASP A 75 8.70 -8.01 -2.93
N SER A 76 9.07 -9.25 -3.28
CA SER A 76 10.36 -9.83 -2.91
C SER A 76 11.56 -9.12 -3.53
N ASP A 77 11.38 -8.31 -4.57
CA ASP A 77 12.43 -7.51 -5.21
C ASP A 77 12.67 -6.15 -4.52
N THR A 78 12.10 -5.97 -3.33
CA THR A 78 12.33 -4.78 -2.49
C THR A 78 13.60 -4.93 -1.64
N ILE A 79 14.43 -3.88 -1.60
CA ILE A 79 15.59 -3.77 -0.69
C ILE A 79 15.29 -2.76 0.42
N PHE A 80 15.63 -3.14 1.66
CA PHE A 80 15.45 -2.29 2.83
C PHE A 80 16.71 -1.47 3.11
N THR A 81 16.54 -0.17 3.32
CA THR A 81 17.61 0.75 3.71
C THR A 81 17.59 1.10 5.20
N GLY A 82 16.50 0.77 5.90
CA GLY A 82 16.27 1.11 7.32
C GLY A 82 15.95 2.59 7.59
N VAL A 83 16.05 3.46 6.59
CA VAL A 83 15.90 4.91 6.75
C VAL A 83 14.42 5.30 6.72
N GLY A 84 13.99 6.12 7.70
CA GLY A 84 12.71 6.86 7.63
C GLY A 84 11.44 6.06 7.94
N ILE A 85 11.52 4.75 8.21
CA ILE A 85 10.35 3.92 8.46
C ILE A 85 9.60 4.30 9.74
N ASN A 86 10.31 4.56 10.85
CA ASN A 86 9.68 4.87 12.13
C ASN A 86 8.91 6.19 12.13
N PRO A 87 9.49 7.34 11.69
CA PRO A 87 8.74 8.59 11.59
C PRO A 87 7.53 8.51 10.67
N PHE A 88 7.65 7.75 9.57
CA PHE A 88 6.52 7.53 8.66
C PHE A 88 5.43 6.68 9.31
N LEU A 89 5.79 5.60 10.01
CA LEU A 89 4.85 4.75 10.75
C LEU A 89 4.12 5.52 11.85
N ASP A 90 4.84 6.34 12.62
CA ASP A 90 4.24 7.20 13.65
C ASP A 90 3.17 8.11 13.05
N ARG A 91 3.49 8.75 11.93
CA ARG A 91 2.56 9.62 11.22
C ARG A 91 1.39 8.84 10.62
N PHE A 92 1.64 7.70 9.98
CA PHE A 92 0.58 6.86 9.41
C PHE A 92 -0.40 6.41 10.49
N ILE A 93 0.10 5.95 11.64
CA ILE A 93 -0.73 5.50 12.76
C ILE A 93 -1.52 6.68 13.36
N ALA A 94 -0.93 7.87 13.46
CA ALA A 94 -1.60 9.03 14.03
C ALA A 94 -2.64 9.65 13.09
N GLU A 95 -2.42 9.63 11.78
CA GLU A 95 -3.23 10.37 10.80
C GLU A 95 -4.20 9.48 10.01
N SER A 96 -4.01 8.16 9.99
CA SER A 96 -4.92 7.24 9.31
C SER A 96 -6.02 6.71 10.25
N PRO A 97 -7.27 6.59 9.77
CA PRO A 97 -8.38 6.11 10.60
C PRO A 97 -8.15 4.68 11.10
N ALA A 98 -8.32 4.43 12.40
CA ALA A 98 -8.06 3.13 13.00
C ALA A 98 -9.12 2.09 12.62
N THR A 99 -10.35 2.53 12.38
CA THR A 99 -11.49 1.70 11.98
C THR A 99 -12.24 2.28 10.78
N PRO A 100 -13.08 1.50 10.07
CA PRO A 100 -13.88 2.01 8.96
C PRO A 100 -14.77 3.21 9.35
N GLY A 101 -15.32 3.20 10.57
CA GLY A 101 -16.21 4.26 11.07
C GLY A 101 -15.52 5.61 11.32
N GLU A 102 -14.19 5.63 11.41
CA GLU A 102 -13.39 6.85 11.62
C GLU A 102 -12.96 7.51 10.30
N LEU A 103 -13.22 6.88 9.14
CA LEU A 103 -12.79 7.39 7.85
C LEU A 103 -13.56 8.68 7.48
N ASP A 104 -12.91 9.82 7.67
CA ASP A 104 -13.29 11.08 7.02
C ASP A 104 -12.62 11.18 5.63
N ALA A 105 -13.31 10.67 4.61
CA ALA A 105 -12.83 10.70 3.24
C ALA A 105 -12.57 12.13 2.70
N LEU A 106 -13.28 13.13 3.23
CA LEU A 106 -13.06 14.53 2.86
C LEU A 106 -11.77 15.05 3.49
N ALA A 107 -11.50 14.75 4.77
CA ALA A 107 -10.23 15.10 5.42
C ALA A 107 -9.02 14.53 4.69
N VAL A 108 -9.11 13.27 4.22
CA VAL A 108 -8.05 12.64 3.41
C VAL A 108 -7.83 13.42 2.11
N ARG A 109 -8.91 13.78 1.39
CA ARG A 109 -8.81 14.56 0.14
C ARG A 109 -8.32 15.99 0.34
N GLN A 110 -8.50 16.54 1.54
CA GLN A 110 -8.00 17.84 1.95
C GLN A 110 -6.55 17.79 2.48
N GLY A 111 -5.98 16.59 2.63
CA GLY A 111 -4.66 16.40 3.24
C GLY A 111 -4.60 16.69 4.74
N ARG A 112 -5.75 16.74 5.42
CA ARG A 112 -5.84 16.87 6.88
C ARG A 112 -5.74 15.55 7.63
N ALA A 113 -5.87 14.44 6.91
CA ALA A 113 -5.73 13.07 7.40
C ALA A 113 -4.99 12.23 6.36
N MET A 114 -4.47 11.07 6.77
CA MET A 114 -3.84 10.11 5.89
C MET A 114 -4.83 9.04 5.44
N ALA A 115 -4.74 8.61 4.18
CA ALA A 115 -5.53 7.48 3.72
C ALA A 115 -5.13 6.21 4.50
N PRO A 116 -6.08 5.35 4.89
CA PRO A 116 -5.77 4.09 5.57
C PRO A 116 -5.18 3.03 4.63
N PHE A 117 -5.06 3.33 3.33
CA PHE A 117 -4.38 2.53 2.33
C PHE A 117 -3.52 3.47 1.48
N VAL A 118 -2.21 3.24 1.47
CA VAL A 118 -1.24 4.03 0.69
C VAL A 118 -0.38 3.07 -0.11
N ALA A 119 -0.49 3.17 -1.44
CA ALA A 119 0.38 2.48 -2.38
C ALA A 119 1.45 3.43 -2.91
N THR A 120 2.59 2.88 -3.33
CA THR A 120 3.61 3.65 -4.05
C THR A 120 3.10 4.15 -5.40
N GLY A 121 3.69 5.24 -5.89
CA GLY A 121 3.40 5.77 -7.22
C GLY A 121 4.48 5.40 -8.22
N GLU A 122 4.11 5.20 -9.48
CA GLU A 122 5.03 4.98 -10.60
C GLU A 122 4.70 5.88 -11.80
N ILE A 123 5.69 6.03 -12.70
CA ILE A 123 5.58 6.91 -13.87
C ILE A 123 4.78 6.25 -14.99
N ALA A 124 4.96 4.94 -15.19
CA ALA A 124 4.31 4.19 -16.26
C ALA A 124 3.11 3.43 -15.71
N CYS A 125 2.13 3.16 -16.56
CA CYS A 125 1.04 2.29 -16.16
C CYS A 125 1.28 0.86 -16.62
N PHE A 126 1.36 -0.07 -15.67
CA PHE A 126 1.47 -1.50 -15.94
C PHE A 126 0.21 -2.24 -15.48
N ALA A 127 -0.88 -2.13 -16.25
CA ALA A 127 -2.15 -2.82 -15.97
C ALA A 127 -2.62 -3.69 -17.15
N PRO A 128 -1.81 -4.68 -17.60
CA PRO A 128 -2.12 -5.50 -18.78
C PRO A 128 -3.37 -6.40 -18.61
N ASN A 129 -3.86 -6.57 -17.40
CA ASN A 129 -5.08 -7.35 -17.10
C ASN A 129 -6.33 -6.48 -17.00
N VAL A 130 -6.16 -5.15 -17.06
CA VAL A 130 -7.27 -4.18 -17.06
C VAL A 130 -7.44 -3.56 -18.44
N PHE A 131 -6.34 -3.43 -19.18
CA PHE A 131 -6.32 -2.83 -20.51
C PHE A 131 -5.65 -3.74 -21.52
N ASP A 132 -6.21 -3.80 -22.74
CA ASP A 132 -5.70 -4.64 -23.83
C ASP A 132 -4.28 -4.22 -24.30
N ASN A 133 -3.85 -2.98 -24.01
CA ASN A 133 -2.49 -2.52 -24.23
C ASN A 133 -2.12 -1.30 -23.36
N PHE A 134 -0.81 -1.00 -23.27
CA PHE A 134 -0.28 0.11 -22.47
C PHE A 134 -0.82 1.50 -22.84
N THR A 135 -1.22 1.72 -24.10
CA THR A 135 -1.74 3.02 -24.54
C THR A 135 -3.14 3.30 -24.00
N MET A 136 -3.92 2.24 -23.71
CA MET A 136 -5.27 2.33 -23.14
C MET A 136 -5.30 2.63 -21.64
N CYS A 137 -4.16 2.56 -20.95
CA CYS A 137 -4.12 2.98 -19.55
C CYS A 137 -4.10 4.51 -19.37
N ARG A 138 -3.54 5.26 -20.34
CA ARG A 138 -3.43 6.73 -20.29
C ARG A 138 -4.80 7.46 -20.23
N PRO A 139 -5.85 7.02 -20.95
CA PRO A 139 -7.20 7.59 -20.85
C PRO A 139 -7.85 7.47 -19.47
N GLY A 140 -7.79 6.29 -18.81
CA GLY A 140 -8.58 6.00 -17.61
C GLY A 140 -8.26 6.90 -16.42
N PHE A 141 -6.97 7.12 -16.14
CA PHE A 141 -6.56 8.02 -15.05
C PHE A 141 -6.82 9.50 -15.37
N LYS A 142 -6.66 9.91 -16.64
CA LYS A 142 -6.96 11.28 -17.06
C LYS A 142 -8.43 11.63 -16.83
N ASP A 143 -9.33 10.68 -17.07
CA ASP A 143 -10.77 10.87 -16.81
C ASP A 143 -11.08 10.98 -15.33
N LEU A 144 -10.45 10.15 -14.48
CA LEU A 144 -10.58 10.25 -13.03
C LEU A 144 -10.08 11.61 -12.51
N TYR A 145 -8.88 12.04 -12.94
CA TYR A 145 -8.35 13.35 -12.59
C TYR A 145 -9.24 14.48 -13.08
N THR A 146 -9.81 14.37 -14.28
CA THR A 146 -10.76 15.36 -14.82
C THR A 146 -11.99 15.46 -13.95
N LYS A 147 -12.56 14.32 -13.51
CA LYS A 147 -13.71 14.29 -12.60
C LYS A 147 -13.39 14.94 -11.25
N VAL A 148 -12.24 14.61 -10.65
CA VAL A 148 -11.81 15.21 -9.37
C VAL A 148 -11.60 16.72 -9.50
N ARG A 149 -10.97 17.18 -10.60
CA ARG A 149 -10.78 18.62 -10.87
C ARG A 149 -12.10 19.36 -11.04
N LYS A 150 -13.05 18.78 -11.79
CA LYS A 150 -14.39 19.36 -11.95
C LYS A 150 -15.11 19.47 -10.61
N TYR A 151 -15.05 18.42 -9.78
CA TYR A 151 -15.65 18.44 -8.46
C TYR A 151 -15.00 19.50 -7.55
N ALA A 152 -13.66 19.56 -7.51
CA ALA A 152 -12.94 20.57 -6.73
C ALA A 152 -13.27 22.01 -7.17
N ALA A 153 -13.43 22.25 -8.47
CA ALA A 153 -13.81 23.56 -9.00
C ALA A 153 -15.27 23.94 -8.66
N ALA A 154 -16.17 22.96 -8.61
CA ALA A 154 -17.57 23.17 -8.22
C ALA A 154 -17.76 23.36 -6.71
N HIS A 155 -16.80 22.88 -5.90
CA HIS A 155 -16.85 22.86 -4.44
C HIS A 155 -15.60 23.51 -3.81
N PRO A 156 -15.37 24.82 -3.99
CA PRO A 156 -14.20 25.50 -3.44
C PRO A 156 -14.14 25.46 -1.90
N GLU A 157 -15.29 25.37 -1.23
CA GLU A 157 -15.42 25.21 0.22
C GLU A 157 -14.71 23.95 0.73
N HIS A 158 -14.59 22.92 -0.11
CA HIS A 158 -13.92 21.67 0.24
C HIS A 158 -12.40 21.73 0.13
N ASN A 159 -11.79 22.80 -0.42
CA ASN A 159 -10.33 22.96 -0.51
C ASN A 159 -9.55 21.67 -0.86
N ILE A 160 -10.01 20.94 -1.89
CA ILE A 160 -9.47 19.64 -2.26
C ILE A 160 -8.08 19.80 -2.87
N LEU A 161 -7.11 19.04 -2.37
CA LEU A 161 -5.77 19.03 -2.92
C LEU A 161 -5.75 18.35 -4.30
N LEU A 162 -5.08 18.98 -5.26
CA LEU A 162 -4.94 18.47 -6.64
C LEU A 162 -3.47 18.13 -6.96
N PRO A 163 -2.90 17.05 -6.37
CA PRO A 163 -1.48 16.71 -6.50
C PRO A 163 -1.06 16.24 -7.90
N SER A 164 -2.00 16.07 -8.84
CA SER A 164 -1.74 15.57 -10.21
C SER A 164 -0.71 16.36 -11.03
N ASN A 165 -0.26 17.53 -10.57
CA ASN A 165 0.79 18.32 -11.20
C ASN A 165 2.09 18.40 -10.36
N LEU A 166 2.13 17.77 -9.18
CA LEU A 166 3.24 17.86 -8.22
C LEU A 166 4.23 16.69 -8.33
N SER A 167 3.80 15.57 -8.90
CA SER A 167 4.64 14.37 -9.07
C SER A 167 4.44 13.76 -10.46
N PRO A 168 5.52 13.33 -11.13
CA PRO A 168 5.41 12.53 -12.36
C PRO A 168 4.90 11.10 -12.09
N GLN A 169 4.83 10.66 -10.83
CA GLN A 169 4.35 9.34 -10.42
C GLN A 169 2.83 9.38 -10.21
N HIS A 170 2.08 9.17 -11.28
CA HIS A 170 0.62 9.32 -11.30
C HIS A 170 -0.13 7.98 -11.44
N HIS A 171 0.60 6.87 -11.54
CA HIS A 171 0.02 5.54 -11.58
C HIS A 171 0.29 4.82 -10.27
N LEU A 172 -0.65 3.95 -9.87
CA LEU A 172 -0.49 3.12 -8.68
C LEU A 172 0.51 2.00 -8.97
N ASN A 173 1.48 1.83 -8.07
CA ASN A 173 2.34 0.66 -8.02
C ASN A 173 2.01 -0.13 -6.75
N SER A 174 1.52 -1.36 -6.93
CA SER A 174 1.12 -2.24 -5.83
C SER A 174 2.29 -3.01 -5.22
N GLY A 175 3.54 -2.79 -5.67
CA GLY A 175 4.72 -3.50 -5.18
C GLY A 175 5.07 -3.16 -3.73
N SER A 176 4.76 -1.94 -3.30
CA SER A 176 4.83 -1.52 -1.90
C SER A 176 3.55 -0.83 -1.46
N VAL A 177 2.92 -1.37 -0.42
CA VAL A 177 1.69 -0.84 0.18
C VAL A 177 1.85 -0.78 1.69
N ILE A 178 1.39 0.30 2.31
CA ILE A 178 1.08 0.35 3.75
C ILE A 178 -0.42 0.52 3.91
N ALA A 179 -1.03 -0.22 4.82
CA ALA A 179 -2.46 -0.10 5.08
C ALA A 179 -2.81 -0.45 6.52
N ARG A 180 -3.95 0.06 6.99
CA ARG A 180 -4.70 -0.55 8.09
C ARG A 180 -5.23 -1.90 7.61
N ALA A 181 -5.27 -2.89 8.50
CA ALA A 181 -5.70 -4.24 8.15
C ALA A 181 -7.14 -4.25 7.63
N TRP A 182 -8.04 -3.44 8.23
CA TRP A 182 -9.42 -3.29 7.73
C TRP A 182 -9.45 -2.73 6.30
N ALA A 183 -8.68 -1.67 6.03
CA ALA A 183 -8.70 -0.99 4.75
C ALA A 183 -8.12 -1.85 3.63
N TYR A 184 -7.11 -2.69 3.96
CA TYR A 184 -6.62 -3.67 3.02
C TYR A 184 -7.67 -4.75 2.72
N LYS A 185 -8.42 -5.23 3.72
CA LYS A 185 -9.49 -6.21 3.52
C LYS A 185 -10.63 -5.66 2.67
N GLU A 186 -11.00 -4.40 2.83
CA GLU A 186 -12.03 -3.76 1.98
C GLU A 186 -11.58 -3.50 0.54
N PHE A 187 -10.26 -3.40 0.32
CA PHE A 187 -9.70 -3.24 -1.03
C PHE A 187 -9.76 -4.54 -1.86
N LEU A 188 -9.75 -5.70 -1.21
CA LEU A 188 -9.80 -7.03 -1.83
C LEU A 188 -11.19 -7.41 -2.31
#